data_AF-A0A915UXG5-F1
#
_entry.id   AF-A0A915UXG5-F1
#
_cell.length_a   1.000
_cell.length_b   1.000
_cell.length_c   1.000
_cell.angle_alpha   90.00
_cell.angle_beta   90.00
_cell.angle_gamma   90.00
#
_symmetry.space_group_name_H-M   'P 1'
#
loop_
_entity.id
_entity.type
_entity.pdbx_description
1 polymer ?
#
loop_
_entity_poly.entity_id
_entity_poly.type
_entity_poly.pdbx_seq_one_letter_code
_entity_poly.pdbx_strand_id
1 'polypeptide(L)'
;MARLFFGIGLVLLVVTQRLASPESTKNLLFTPSNARWMCANREDQPDLLLGLLKNHAMTLPWFSKTARSASATQLQPPLGGQGPFYHQIYSASSADGLTFTHDNRLLLDHASVPAAIVTPEGKVRIYYVDATQQPETTNCAESSDGGLTFNLLGCTISGLSADKALDPSIVQLPDGRYRLYYFGSAHPGQPPGALHTIYSAISGDGVHFTEEGAVFSYPGLVDPDVFWTGQEWLMFVFAGNGTIVARSRDGLSFQYVGPLSVQNWGTTAPVKLDDGRFRLYAFDQPAAQYVASFISSDGLNWTQESGGRLTAPPGYQLTDPFVIRLHDGSWKMIYKVSPRLTTPQPLPSQRTPRRRLLPANAPKLLTITVDPTNNQGTFNSLNGAYGSGYSPQPDFPHVSDLLNTVGIKFLRFPQDDGFAFTLATIFPNQSAAVDSLSSYNFANIDAYMQEIEKTGAGRIWTALYDVGGGDRWVGPNNFQGGRCPQNPELWAQVVVNVIRHFNDGWGAARPIPVEYVS
;
A
#
# COMPACT_ATOMS: atom_id res chain seq x y z
N MET A 1 38.27 10.40 15.26
CA MET A 1 36.85 10.49 15.65
C MET A 1 36.03 10.72 14.40
N ALA A 2 35.23 9.74 13.97
CA ALA A 2 34.29 9.93 12.87
C ALA A 2 32.90 10.22 13.45
N ARG A 3 32.17 11.18 12.88
CA ARG A 3 30.74 11.36 13.10
C ARG A 3 30.02 10.84 11.85
N LEU A 4 29.26 9.76 11.99
CA LEU A 4 28.23 9.45 11.00
C LEU A 4 27.12 10.48 11.16
N PHE A 5 26.60 10.99 10.04
CA PHE A 5 25.34 11.73 10.00
C PHE A 5 24.32 10.85 9.28
N PHE A 6 23.36 10.33 10.05
CA PHE A 6 22.05 9.94 9.51
C PHE A 6 21.13 11.17 9.58
N GLY A 7 20.24 11.31 8.60
CA GLY A 7 19.19 12.33 8.60
C GLY A 7 17.88 11.70 8.15
N ILE A 8 16.87 11.73 9.01
CA ILE A 8 15.54 11.15 8.79
C ILE A 8 14.50 12.28 8.80
N GLY A 9 13.54 12.23 7.89
CA GLY A 9 12.37 13.13 7.83
C GLY A 9 11.40 12.66 6.74
N LEU A 10 10.12 12.52 7.09
CA LEU A 10 9.08 11.88 6.26
C LEU A 10 7.67 12.28 6.74
N VAL A 11 6.82 12.87 5.88
CA VAL A 11 5.45 13.30 6.22
C VAL A 11 4.50 13.22 4.99
N LEU A 12 4.04 12.02 4.61
CA LEU A 12 3.17 11.79 3.44
C LEU A 12 1.74 12.39 3.54
N LEU A 13 1.17 12.81 2.39
CA LEU A 13 -0.28 12.83 2.14
C LEU A 13 -0.61 12.70 0.63
N VAL A 14 -1.81 12.22 0.26
CA VAL A 14 -2.24 11.89 -1.12
C VAL A 14 -3.64 12.46 -1.43
N VAL A 15 -3.86 12.95 -2.67
CA VAL A 15 -5.19 13.40 -3.19
C VAL A 15 -5.28 13.16 -4.72
N THR A 16 -6.47 12.81 -5.23
CA THR A 16 -6.81 12.72 -6.67
C THR A 16 -8.09 13.51 -7.02
N GLN A 17 -8.27 13.86 -8.30
CA GLN A 17 -9.34 14.79 -8.81
C GLN A 17 -10.49 14.00 -9.48
N ARG A 18 -11.67 14.54 -9.87
CA ARG A 18 -12.24 15.90 -10.10
C ARG A 18 -13.78 15.85 -9.72
N LEU A 19 -14.79 16.68 -10.03
CA LEU A 19 -15.10 17.79 -10.96
C LEU A 19 -16.39 18.56 -10.47
N ALA A 20 -16.96 19.44 -11.31
CA ALA A 20 -18.39 19.88 -11.41
C ALA A 20 -18.98 21.09 -10.61
N SER A 21 -18.86 22.29 -11.22
CA SER A 21 -19.77 23.47 -11.17
C SER A 21 -19.97 24.28 -9.85
N PRO A 22 -20.35 25.58 -9.90
CA PRO A 22 -20.11 26.51 -8.78
C PRO A 22 -21.34 27.28 -8.22
N GLU A 23 -21.28 27.69 -6.94
CA GLU A 23 -21.54 29.10 -6.55
C GLU A 23 -21.14 29.46 -5.10
N SER A 24 -20.92 30.77 -4.89
CA SER A 24 -20.78 31.48 -3.60
C SER A 24 -19.48 31.33 -2.77
N THR A 25 -19.11 32.43 -2.09
CA THR A 25 -17.91 32.58 -1.24
C THR A 25 -18.18 33.66 -0.19
N LYS A 26 -17.67 33.52 1.05
CA LYS A 26 -17.35 34.68 1.93
C LYS A 26 -16.62 34.31 3.23
N ASN A 27 -15.55 35.07 3.49
CA ASN A 27 -14.96 35.48 4.78
C ASN A 27 -14.66 34.43 5.86
N LEU A 28 -13.39 34.40 6.29
CA LEU A 28 -13.00 34.73 7.67
C LEU A 28 -11.51 35.10 7.75
N LEU A 29 -11.15 36.00 8.67
CA LEU A 29 -9.78 36.50 8.92
C LEU A 29 -9.30 36.02 10.30
N PHE A 30 -8.00 35.76 10.47
CA PHE A 30 -7.38 35.54 11.78
C PHE A 30 -6.00 36.21 11.92
N THR A 31 -5.56 36.34 13.17
CA THR A 31 -4.55 37.32 13.63
C THR A 31 -3.17 36.71 13.93
N PRO A 32 -2.08 37.52 13.93
CA PRO A 32 -0.72 37.01 14.03
C PRO A 32 -0.24 36.79 15.48
N SER A 33 0.03 35.54 15.85
CA SER A 33 0.75 35.21 17.10
C SER A 33 1.77 34.06 16.98
N ASN A 34 1.59 33.11 16.05
CA ASN A 34 2.35 31.86 16.02
C ASN A 34 3.47 31.83 14.95
N ALA A 35 3.88 32.98 14.42
CA ALA A 35 4.83 33.08 13.30
C ALA A 35 6.33 32.95 13.72
N ARG A 36 6.67 31.86 14.40
CA ARG A 36 8.06 31.39 14.63
C ARG A 36 8.10 29.86 14.52
N TRP A 37 9.31 29.29 14.42
CA TRP A 37 9.60 27.85 14.29
C TRP A 37 9.38 27.23 12.90
N MET A 38 10.20 27.65 11.92
CA MET A 38 10.50 26.87 10.70
C MET A 38 11.99 26.97 10.35
N CYS A 39 12.86 26.35 11.15
CA CYS A 39 14.27 26.14 10.82
C CYS A 39 14.72 24.79 11.42
N ALA A 40 14.88 23.76 10.58
CA ALA A 40 15.27 22.42 11.04
C ALA A 40 16.76 22.33 11.38
N ASN A 41 17.08 22.19 12.67
CA ASN A 41 18.30 21.54 13.17
C ASN A 41 18.11 21.09 14.63
N ARG A 42 16.91 20.56 14.91
CA ARG A 42 16.47 19.86 16.13
C ARG A 42 15.44 18.81 15.71
N GLU A 43 15.27 17.78 16.52
CA GLU A 43 14.61 16.51 16.15
C GLU A 43 13.15 16.45 16.65
N ASP A 44 12.55 17.61 16.91
CA ASP A 44 11.33 17.76 17.70
C ASP A 44 10.35 18.82 17.12
N GLN A 45 9.05 18.44 17.03
CA GLN A 45 7.84 19.17 16.55
C GLN A 45 7.51 19.09 15.02
N PRO A 46 6.36 18.49 14.61
CA PRO A 46 5.94 18.42 13.20
C PRO A 46 4.81 19.41 12.77
N ASP A 47 4.05 19.99 13.72
CA ASP A 47 2.70 20.52 13.45
C ASP A 47 2.60 22.02 13.10
N LEU A 48 3.11 22.44 11.92
CA LEU A 48 2.89 23.82 11.42
C LEU A 48 2.47 23.91 9.94
N LEU A 49 3.10 23.19 9.03
CA LEU A 49 2.80 23.29 7.58
C LEU A 49 1.37 22.80 7.26
N LEU A 50 0.91 21.77 7.99
CA LEU A 50 -0.44 21.17 7.91
C LEU A 50 -1.58 22.13 8.24
N GLY A 51 -1.33 23.22 8.99
CA GLY A 51 -2.36 24.21 9.33
C GLY A 51 -2.63 25.22 8.21
N LEU A 52 -1.57 25.67 7.53
CA LEU A 52 -1.65 26.75 6.53
C LEU A 52 -2.20 26.26 5.18
N LEU A 53 -1.81 25.05 4.75
CA LEU A 53 -2.34 24.39 3.56
C LEU A 53 -3.87 24.20 3.63
N LYS A 54 -4.39 23.84 4.82
CA LYS A 54 -5.84 23.66 5.04
C LYS A 54 -6.64 24.94 4.87
N ASN A 55 -6.08 26.11 5.23
CA ASN A 55 -6.79 27.39 5.15
C ASN A 55 -6.79 27.98 3.73
N HIS A 56 -5.66 27.92 3.00
CA HIS A 56 -5.60 28.44 1.63
C HIS A 56 -6.38 27.56 0.62
N ALA A 57 -6.45 26.24 0.86
CA ALA A 57 -7.25 25.34 0.03
C ALA A 57 -8.76 25.59 0.09
N MET A 58 -9.28 26.33 1.09
CA MET A 58 -10.71 26.65 1.24
C MET A 58 -11.27 27.56 0.13
N THR A 59 -10.42 28.12 -0.73
CA THR A 59 -10.83 28.92 -1.89
C THR A 59 -11.19 28.08 -3.12
N LEU A 60 -10.96 26.76 -3.08
CA LEU A 60 -11.21 25.85 -4.20
C LEU A 60 -12.50 25.02 -3.96
N PRO A 61 -13.35 24.81 -4.99
CA PRO A 61 -14.73 24.30 -4.82
C PRO A 61 -14.86 22.81 -4.49
N TRP A 62 -13.79 22.13 -4.07
CA TRP A 62 -13.79 20.70 -3.72
C TRP A 62 -13.75 20.43 -2.20
N PHE A 63 -13.63 21.46 -1.37
CA PHE A 63 -13.42 21.34 0.08
C PHE A 63 -14.69 21.57 0.95
N SER A 64 -15.84 20.98 0.60
CA SER A 64 -17.06 21.12 1.43
C SER A 64 -17.99 19.89 1.51
N LYS A 65 -17.64 18.95 2.40
CA LYS A 65 -18.62 18.28 3.27
C LYS A 65 -18.00 18.05 4.65
N THR A 66 -18.76 18.30 5.71
CA THR A 66 -18.22 18.47 7.06
C THR A 66 -17.91 17.14 7.74
N ALA A 67 -16.63 16.73 7.75
CA ALA A 67 -16.13 15.89 8.83
C ALA A 67 -16.17 16.70 10.14
N ARG A 68 -16.90 16.21 11.16
CA ARG A 68 -16.79 16.78 12.52
C ARG A 68 -15.40 16.46 13.07
N SER A 69 -14.74 17.46 13.64
CA SER A 69 -13.42 17.31 14.24
C SER A 69 -13.48 16.48 15.54
N ALA A 70 -13.36 15.16 15.41
CA ALA A 70 -12.74 14.36 16.46
C ALA A 70 -11.23 14.69 16.46
N SER A 71 -10.62 14.80 17.65
CA SER A 71 -9.16 14.85 17.74
C SER A 71 -8.59 13.51 17.28
N ALA A 72 -7.90 13.52 16.15
CA ALA A 72 -7.17 12.35 15.66
C ALA A 72 -5.94 12.12 16.53
N THR A 73 -6.12 11.44 17.66
CA THR A 73 -5.02 10.85 18.43
C THR A 73 -4.33 9.84 17.52
N GLN A 74 -3.15 10.20 16.98
CA GLN A 74 -2.39 9.29 16.11
C GLN A 74 -2.09 8.01 16.89
N LEU A 75 -2.57 6.87 16.37
CA LEU A 75 -2.43 5.60 17.05
C LEU A 75 -0.97 5.21 17.16
N GLN A 76 -0.51 4.98 18.38
CA GLN A 76 0.84 4.51 18.63
C GLN A 76 0.95 3.06 18.13
N PRO A 77 2.00 2.70 17.37
CA PRO A 77 2.19 1.34 16.87
C PRO A 77 2.16 0.30 18.01
N PRO A 78 1.35 -0.78 17.90
CA PRO A 78 1.23 -1.79 18.94
C PRO A 78 2.58 -2.44 19.29
N LEU A 79 2.92 -2.46 20.58
CA LEU A 79 4.18 -3.03 21.06
C LEU A 79 4.29 -4.51 20.66
N GLY A 80 5.37 -4.86 19.95
CA GLY A 80 5.69 -6.24 19.55
C GLY A 80 5.91 -6.45 18.05
N GLY A 81 5.52 -5.50 17.19
CA GLY A 81 5.83 -5.59 15.75
C GLY A 81 5.07 -6.69 15.00
N GLN A 82 3.89 -7.08 15.48
CA GLN A 82 3.10 -8.21 14.99
C GLN A 82 1.59 -7.91 14.99
N GLY A 83 0.83 -8.68 14.21
CA GLY A 83 -0.62 -8.54 14.07
C GLY A 83 -1.04 -7.53 12.98
N PRO A 84 -2.36 -7.33 12.77
CA PRO A 84 -2.92 -6.58 11.63
C PRO A 84 -2.32 -5.19 11.36
N PHE A 85 -1.87 -4.46 12.39
CA PHE A 85 -1.18 -3.17 12.22
C PHE A 85 0.12 -3.26 11.40
N TYR A 86 0.78 -4.42 11.39
CA TYR A 86 2.03 -4.68 10.66
C TYR A 86 1.80 -5.52 9.39
N HIS A 87 0.55 -5.65 8.95
CA HIS A 87 0.16 -6.34 7.74
C HIS A 87 -0.18 -5.33 6.63
N GLN A 88 0.05 -5.73 5.38
CA GLN A 88 -0.19 -4.93 4.18
C GLN A 88 -0.88 -5.75 3.11
N ILE A 89 -1.79 -5.13 2.34
CA ILE A 89 -2.44 -5.78 1.19
C ILE A 89 -1.79 -5.31 -0.10
N TYR A 90 -1.39 -6.27 -0.92
CA TYR A 90 -0.82 -6.09 -2.27
C TYR A 90 -1.64 -6.90 -3.29
N SER A 91 -1.32 -6.74 -4.58
CA SER A 91 -1.89 -7.57 -5.63
C SER A 91 -0.89 -8.08 -6.67
N ALA A 92 -1.32 -9.09 -7.40
CA ALA A 92 -0.66 -9.67 -8.56
C ALA A 92 -1.69 -9.95 -9.67
N SER A 93 -1.32 -9.68 -10.92
CA SER A 93 -2.19 -9.85 -12.09
C SER A 93 -1.79 -11.09 -12.90
N SER A 94 -2.77 -11.70 -13.59
CA SER A 94 -2.60 -12.90 -14.40
C SER A 94 -3.59 -12.92 -15.59
N ALA A 95 -3.20 -13.53 -16.71
CA ALA A 95 -4.07 -13.72 -17.87
C ALA A 95 -4.78 -15.09 -17.90
N ASP A 96 -4.27 -16.08 -17.16
CA ASP A 96 -4.66 -17.50 -17.22
C ASP A 96 -5.18 -18.07 -15.88
N GLY A 97 -5.05 -17.29 -14.79
CA GLY A 97 -5.33 -17.74 -13.43
C GLY A 97 -4.34 -18.81 -12.93
N LEU A 98 -3.18 -18.96 -13.58
CA LEU A 98 -2.16 -19.96 -13.30
C LEU A 98 -0.75 -19.35 -13.16
N THR A 99 -0.51 -18.20 -13.81
CA THR A 99 0.76 -17.49 -13.85
C THR A 99 0.52 -16.05 -13.38
N PHE A 100 0.83 -15.74 -12.11
CA PHE A 100 0.64 -14.39 -11.56
C PHE A 100 1.97 -13.63 -11.49
N THR A 101 1.93 -12.34 -11.80
CA THR A 101 3.05 -11.41 -11.65
C THR A 101 2.68 -10.36 -10.62
N HIS A 102 3.53 -10.11 -9.63
CA HIS A 102 3.30 -9.05 -8.65
C HIS A 102 3.09 -7.70 -9.35
N ASP A 103 2.05 -6.97 -8.97
CA ASP A 103 1.85 -5.59 -9.43
C ASP A 103 2.82 -4.64 -8.70
N ASN A 104 3.46 -5.11 -7.61
CA ASN A 104 4.43 -4.39 -6.78
C ASN A 104 3.90 -3.06 -6.21
N ARG A 105 2.58 -2.97 -6.02
CA ARG A 105 1.88 -1.79 -5.51
C ARG A 105 1.15 -2.14 -4.22
N LEU A 106 1.44 -1.37 -3.16
CA LEU A 106 0.68 -1.38 -1.92
C LEU A 106 -0.75 -0.89 -2.21
N LEU A 107 -1.75 -1.68 -1.85
CA LEU A 107 -3.17 -1.31 -2.00
C LEU A 107 -3.72 -0.69 -0.72
N LEU A 108 -3.43 -1.31 0.42
CA LEU A 108 -3.86 -0.89 1.76
C LEU A 108 -2.74 -1.19 2.78
N ASP A 109 -2.42 -0.21 3.63
CA ASP A 109 -1.49 -0.35 4.75
C ASP A 109 -2.27 -0.58 6.07
N HIS A 110 -1.61 -1.13 7.09
CA HIS A 110 -2.24 -1.54 8.36
C HIS A 110 -3.48 -2.43 8.15
N ALA A 111 -3.40 -3.35 7.18
CA ALA A 111 -4.54 -4.07 6.63
C ALA A 111 -4.28 -5.59 6.49
N SER A 112 -5.26 -6.42 6.85
CA SER A 112 -5.10 -7.87 6.99
C SER A 112 -6.33 -8.65 6.47
N VAL A 113 -6.14 -9.92 6.10
CA VAL A 113 -7.18 -10.86 5.60
C VAL A 113 -8.09 -10.23 4.53
N PRO A 114 -7.59 -10.00 3.31
CA PRO A 114 -8.41 -9.53 2.21
C PRO A 114 -9.39 -10.59 1.72
N ALA A 115 -10.66 -10.21 1.56
CA ALA A 115 -11.58 -10.83 0.61
C ALA A 115 -12.01 -9.83 -0.44
N ALA A 116 -12.34 -10.29 -1.65
CA ALA A 116 -12.64 -9.40 -2.76
C ALA A 116 -13.79 -9.90 -3.63
N ILE A 117 -14.49 -8.96 -4.27
CA ILE A 117 -15.55 -9.26 -5.24
C ILE A 117 -15.50 -8.28 -6.41
N VAL A 118 -15.93 -8.72 -7.59
CA VAL A 118 -16.24 -7.82 -8.71
C VAL A 118 -17.72 -7.47 -8.63
N THR A 119 -18.05 -6.17 -8.58
CA THR A 119 -19.44 -5.70 -8.54
C THR A 119 -20.10 -5.81 -9.91
N PRO A 120 -21.44 -5.80 -10.03
CA PRO A 120 -22.13 -5.81 -11.32
C PRO A 120 -21.68 -4.71 -12.29
N GLU A 121 -21.18 -3.59 -11.78
CA GLU A 121 -20.63 -2.46 -12.54
C GLU A 121 -19.18 -2.68 -13.03
N GLY A 122 -18.57 -3.83 -12.71
CA GLY A 122 -17.19 -4.19 -13.08
C GLY A 122 -16.11 -3.61 -12.18
N LYS A 123 -16.48 -3.04 -11.04
CA LYS A 123 -15.52 -2.53 -10.04
C LYS A 123 -14.97 -3.66 -9.18
N VAL A 124 -13.75 -3.53 -8.69
CA VAL A 124 -13.19 -4.45 -7.68
C VAL A 124 -13.40 -3.83 -6.30
N ARG A 125 -14.07 -4.55 -5.39
CA ARG A 125 -14.21 -4.14 -3.99
C ARG A 125 -13.52 -5.13 -3.08
N ILE A 126 -12.65 -4.62 -2.19
CA ILE A 126 -11.94 -5.38 -1.16
C ILE A 126 -12.63 -5.12 0.18
N TYR A 127 -12.76 -6.18 0.98
CA TYR A 127 -13.10 -6.17 2.40
C TYR A 127 -11.88 -6.67 3.16
N TYR A 128 -11.54 -6.03 4.27
CA TYR A 128 -10.29 -6.30 5.00
C TYR A 128 -10.42 -5.92 6.47
N VAL A 129 -9.60 -6.54 7.33
CA VAL A 129 -9.41 -6.09 8.72
C VAL A 129 -8.57 -4.82 8.71
N ASP A 130 -9.17 -3.71 9.13
CA ASP A 130 -8.57 -2.38 9.20
C ASP A 130 -8.03 -2.12 10.60
N ALA A 131 -6.71 -2.00 10.71
CA ALA A 131 -5.99 -1.70 11.95
C ALA A 131 -5.50 -0.24 12.02
N THR A 132 -5.97 0.65 11.14
CA THR A 132 -5.75 2.11 11.29
C THR A 132 -6.50 2.69 12.49
N GLN A 133 -7.45 1.93 13.04
CA GLN A 133 -8.26 2.25 14.22
C GLN A 133 -8.10 1.21 15.34
N GLN A 134 -8.58 1.55 16.54
CA GLN A 134 -8.65 0.65 17.69
C GLN A 134 -10.03 0.74 18.37
N PRO A 135 -10.77 -0.39 18.51
CA PRO A 135 -10.44 -1.72 18.00
C PRO A 135 -10.37 -1.78 16.46
N GLU A 136 -9.48 -2.62 15.95
CA GLU A 136 -9.43 -3.02 14.55
C GLU A 136 -10.68 -3.80 14.15
N THR A 137 -11.21 -3.60 12.94
CA THR A 137 -12.45 -4.25 12.49
C THR A 137 -12.55 -4.23 10.97
N THR A 138 -13.55 -4.92 10.41
CA THR A 138 -13.74 -5.01 8.96
C THR A 138 -14.13 -3.66 8.35
N ASN A 139 -13.35 -3.22 7.35
CA ASN A 139 -13.63 -2.09 6.48
C ASN A 139 -13.60 -2.55 5.00
N CYS A 140 -13.86 -1.64 4.07
CA CYS A 140 -13.80 -1.93 2.64
C CYS A 140 -13.34 -0.74 1.79
N ALA A 141 -12.80 -1.06 0.62
CA ALA A 141 -12.29 -0.11 -0.35
C ALA A 141 -12.61 -0.56 -1.79
N GLU A 142 -12.71 0.38 -2.72
CA GLU A 142 -13.19 0.12 -4.10
C GLU A 142 -12.30 0.74 -5.18
N SER A 143 -12.01 -0.09 -6.19
CA SER A 143 -11.29 0.24 -7.42
C SER A 143 -12.24 0.29 -8.60
N SER A 144 -12.05 1.29 -9.47
CA SER A 144 -12.69 1.37 -10.78
C SER A 144 -11.69 1.20 -11.94
N ASP A 145 -10.52 0.61 -11.66
CA ASP A 145 -9.36 0.52 -12.57
C ASP A 145 -8.71 -0.87 -12.60
N GLY A 146 -9.50 -1.94 -12.41
CA GLY A 146 -9.02 -3.33 -12.43
C GLY A 146 -8.23 -3.76 -11.18
N GLY A 147 -8.38 -3.04 -10.07
CA GLY A 147 -7.65 -3.25 -8.84
C GLY A 147 -6.23 -2.69 -8.86
N LEU A 148 -6.00 -1.54 -9.50
CA LEU A 148 -4.72 -0.83 -9.46
C LEU A 148 -4.70 0.26 -8.38
N THR A 149 -5.81 0.96 -8.16
CA THR A 149 -5.98 1.94 -7.09
C THR A 149 -7.32 1.75 -6.38
N PHE A 150 -7.35 1.95 -5.06
CA PHE A 150 -8.53 1.75 -4.22
C PHE A 150 -8.88 3.01 -3.45
N ASN A 151 -10.16 3.34 -3.40
CA ASN A 151 -10.71 4.42 -2.59
C ASN A 151 -11.39 3.80 -1.37
N LEU A 152 -11.05 4.25 -0.16
CA LEU A 152 -11.70 3.76 1.06
C LEU A 152 -13.18 4.13 1.06
N LEU A 153 -14.06 3.16 1.34
CA LEU A 153 -15.51 3.39 1.38
C LEU A 153 -16.05 3.57 2.81
N GLY A 154 -15.38 3.00 3.83
CA GLY A 154 -15.87 3.07 5.21
C GLY A 154 -17.04 2.13 5.46
N CYS A 155 -16.84 0.82 5.22
CA CYS A 155 -17.86 -0.19 5.48
C CYS A 155 -18.32 -0.17 6.95
N THR A 156 -19.61 -0.43 7.18
CA THR A 156 -20.18 -0.47 8.55
C THR A 156 -21.06 -1.71 8.73
N ILE A 157 -20.96 -2.36 9.89
CA ILE A 157 -21.87 -3.44 10.31
C ILE A 157 -22.73 -2.93 11.47
N SER A 158 -24.02 -2.69 11.21
CA SER A 158 -24.97 -2.25 12.24
C SER A 158 -25.49 -3.43 13.06
N GLY A 159 -25.51 -3.29 14.39
CA GLY A 159 -26.03 -4.33 15.29
C GLY A 159 -25.03 -5.44 15.63
N LEU A 160 -23.73 -5.16 15.49
CA LEU A 160 -22.65 -6.11 15.79
C LEU A 160 -22.76 -6.69 17.22
N SER A 161 -22.81 -8.02 17.36
CA SER A 161 -22.92 -8.69 18.66
C SER A 161 -21.58 -8.96 19.37
N ALA A 162 -20.45 -8.81 18.67
CA ALA A 162 -19.10 -9.02 19.20
C ALA A 162 -18.33 -7.68 19.35
N ASP A 163 -17.22 -7.68 20.09
CA ASP A 163 -16.40 -6.46 20.24
C ASP A 163 -15.73 -6.03 18.91
N LYS A 164 -15.45 -6.98 18.00
CA LYS A 164 -14.86 -6.75 16.67
C LYS A 164 -15.42 -7.70 15.60
N ALA A 165 -15.52 -7.23 14.36
CA ALA A 165 -15.73 -8.09 13.19
C ALA A 165 -14.40 -8.24 12.43
N LEU A 166 -13.82 -9.43 12.45
CA LEU A 166 -12.52 -9.73 11.83
C LEU A 166 -12.67 -10.75 10.69
N ASP A 167 -11.60 -10.92 9.92
CA ASP A 167 -11.40 -11.99 8.94
C ASP A 167 -12.60 -12.12 7.96
N PRO A 168 -12.81 -11.12 7.09
CA PRO A 168 -14.01 -11.05 6.26
C PRO A 168 -13.98 -12.02 5.07
N SER A 169 -15.14 -12.60 4.75
CA SER A 169 -15.42 -13.26 3.46
C SER A 169 -16.73 -12.75 2.87
N ILE A 170 -16.71 -12.44 1.57
CA ILE A 170 -17.83 -11.78 0.87
C ILE A 170 -18.40 -12.67 -0.23
N VAL A 171 -19.73 -12.72 -0.32
CA VAL A 171 -20.45 -13.30 -1.45
C VAL A 171 -21.55 -12.36 -1.92
N GLN A 172 -21.85 -12.37 -3.23
CA GLN A 172 -23.10 -11.80 -3.75
C GLN A 172 -24.14 -12.93 -3.86
N LEU A 173 -25.34 -12.67 -3.35
CA LEU A 173 -26.47 -13.58 -3.38
C LEU A 173 -27.22 -13.49 -4.73
N PRO A 174 -28.00 -14.52 -5.12
CA PRO A 174 -28.77 -14.50 -6.37
C PRO A 174 -29.83 -13.38 -6.51
N ASP A 175 -30.17 -12.70 -5.41
CA ASP A 175 -31.05 -11.52 -5.40
C ASP A 175 -30.30 -10.18 -5.53
N GLY A 176 -28.98 -10.22 -5.75
CA GLY A 176 -28.11 -9.06 -5.92
C GLY A 176 -27.53 -8.50 -4.62
N ARG A 177 -28.06 -8.89 -3.45
CA ARG A 177 -27.52 -8.44 -2.15
C ARG A 177 -26.15 -9.04 -1.86
N TYR A 178 -25.38 -8.36 -1.02
CA TYR A 178 -24.08 -8.82 -0.54
C TYR A 178 -24.24 -9.41 0.85
N ARG A 179 -23.70 -10.62 1.09
CA ARG A 179 -23.57 -11.21 2.42
C ARG A 179 -22.10 -11.30 2.79
N LEU A 180 -21.76 -10.65 3.89
CA LEU A 180 -20.46 -10.70 4.54
C LEU A 180 -20.50 -11.75 5.65
N TYR A 181 -19.45 -12.56 5.75
CA TYR A 181 -19.16 -13.44 6.88
C TYR A 181 -17.90 -12.95 7.58
N TYR A 182 -17.84 -13.07 8.91
CA TYR A 182 -16.71 -12.58 9.71
C TYR A 182 -16.57 -13.35 11.01
N PHE A 183 -15.35 -13.45 11.52
CA PHE A 183 -15.09 -13.88 12.89
C PHE A 183 -15.51 -12.77 13.86
N GLY A 184 -16.47 -13.08 14.75
CA GLY A 184 -16.85 -12.19 15.85
C GLY A 184 -15.86 -12.34 17.00
N SER A 185 -14.88 -11.45 17.08
CA SER A 185 -13.80 -11.54 18.06
C SER A 185 -14.17 -10.84 19.37
N ALA A 186 -13.95 -11.58 20.47
CA ALA A 186 -14.21 -11.22 21.85
C ALA A 186 -15.68 -10.92 22.23
N HIS A 187 -16.01 -11.33 23.45
CA HIS A 187 -16.99 -10.70 24.32
C HIS A 187 -16.29 -10.44 25.66
N PRO A 188 -16.63 -9.38 26.42
CA PRO A 188 -15.99 -9.09 27.70
C PRO A 188 -16.11 -10.25 28.70
N GLY A 189 -14.98 -10.90 29.00
CA GLY A 189 -14.88 -11.97 30.00
C GLY A 189 -14.92 -13.42 29.49
N GLN A 190 -14.81 -13.68 28.18
CA GLN A 190 -14.66 -15.06 27.70
C GLN A 190 -13.40 -15.76 28.25
N PRO A 191 -13.50 -17.02 28.74
CA PRO A 191 -12.34 -17.80 29.18
C PRO A 191 -11.56 -18.40 27.99
N PRO A 192 -10.27 -18.75 28.16
CA PRO A 192 -9.51 -19.50 27.17
C PRO A 192 -10.22 -20.81 26.79
N GLY A 193 -10.45 -21.03 25.49
CA GLY A 193 -11.20 -22.19 24.97
C GLY A 193 -12.71 -21.98 24.83
N ALA A 194 -13.22 -20.75 24.95
CA ALA A 194 -14.57 -20.42 24.53
C ALA A 194 -14.80 -20.73 23.03
N LEU A 195 -16.07 -20.90 22.64
CA LEU A 195 -16.44 -21.09 21.23
C LEU A 195 -16.21 -19.78 20.46
N HIS A 196 -15.31 -19.82 19.48
CA HIS A 196 -15.23 -18.78 18.47
C HIS A 196 -16.43 -18.93 17.53
N THR A 197 -16.95 -17.82 17.04
CA THR A 197 -18.19 -17.78 16.26
C THR A 197 -18.02 -16.94 15.02
N ILE A 198 -18.39 -17.51 13.88
CA ILE A 198 -18.56 -16.81 12.62
C ILE A 198 -19.98 -16.28 12.58
N TYR A 199 -20.11 -14.99 12.28
CA TYR A 199 -21.35 -14.27 12.09
C TYR A 199 -21.57 -13.99 10.61
N SER A 200 -22.78 -13.54 10.26
CA SER A 200 -23.08 -13.00 8.94
C SER A 200 -23.78 -11.65 9.04
N ALA A 201 -23.60 -10.82 8.02
CA ALA A 201 -24.30 -9.56 7.86
C ALA A 201 -24.68 -9.34 6.39
N ILE A 202 -25.84 -8.70 6.17
CA ILE A 202 -26.43 -8.48 4.85
C ILE A 202 -26.40 -7.00 4.45
N SER A 203 -26.18 -6.73 3.16
CA SER A 203 -26.23 -5.38 2.59
C SER A 203 -26.90 -5.36 1.21
N GLY A 204 -27.59 -4.27 0.91
CA GLY A 204 -28.12 -3.99 -0.44
C GLY A 204 -27.11 -3.32 -1.37
N ASP A 205 -26.14 -2.57 -0.84
CA ASP A 205 -25.12 -1.84 -1.62
C ASP A 205 -23.71 -2.43 -1.49
N GLY A 206 -23.50 -3.33 -0.53
CA GLY A 206 -22.22 -3.95 -0.20
C GLY A 206 -21.26 -3.01 0.55
N VAL A 207 -21.78 -1.98 1.22
CA VAL A 207 -21.03 -1.02 2.05
C VAL A 207 -21.65 -0.89 3.43
N HIS A 208 -22.98 -0.76 3.50
CA HIS A 208 -23.74 -0.66 4.74
C HIS A 208 -24.40 -2.00 5.03
N PHE A 209 -23.89 -2.73 6.01
CA PHE A 209 -24.34 -4.07 6.39
C PHE A 209 -25.14 -4.04 7.71
N THR A 210 -26.05 -4.99 7.87
CA THR A 210 -26.73 -5.27 9.14
C THR A 210 -26.48 -6.72 9.53
N GLU A 211 -26.09 -6.97 10.79
CA GLU A 211 -25.85 -8.33 11.30
C GLU A 211 -27.13 -9.18 11.21
N GLU A 212 -27.03 -10.35 10.57
CA GLU A 212 -28.06 -11.40 10.51
C GLU A 212 -27.93 -12.39 11.69
N GLY A 213 -26.74 -12.43 12.32
CA GLY A 213 -26.45 -13.18 13.55
C GLY A 213 -25.33 -14.21 13.38
N ALA A 214 -25.13 -15.02 14.43
CA ALA A 214 -24.19 -16.12 14.46
C ALA A 214 -24.62 -17.25 13.49
N VAL A 215 -23.69 -17.73 12.65
CA VAL A 215 -23.97 -18.77 11.63
C VAL A 215 -23.19 -20.08 11.84
N PHE A 216 -22.06 -20.03 12.55
CA PHE A 216 -21.26 -21.20 12.89
C PHE A 216 -20.43 -20.95 14.16
N SER A 217 -20.40 -21.91 15.08
CA SER A 217 -19.59 -21.83 16.31
C SER A 217 -18.81 -23.13 16.53
N TYR A 218 -17.50 -23.01 16.76
CA TYR A 218 -16.59 -24.14 16.99
C TYR A 218 -15.34 -23.64 17.76
N PRO A 219 -14.57 -24.51 18.44
CA PRO A 219 -13.34 -24.09 19.09
C PRO A 219 -12.29 -23.55 18.10
N GLY A 220 -11.74 -22.36 18.36
CA GLY A 220 -10.57 -21.83 17.65
C GLY A 220 -10.79 -21.34 16.20
N LEU A 221 -12.02 -20.97 15.83
CA LEU A 221 -12.33 -20.40 14.51
C LEU A 221 -11.68 -19.03 14.25
N VAL A 222 -11.03 -18.89 13.09
CA VAL A 222 -10.63 -17.65 12.41
C VAL A 222 -10.64 -17.91 10.89
N ASP A 223 -10.50 -16.87 10.07
CA ASP A 223 -10.37 -16.98 8.60
C ASP A 223 -11.49 -17.82 7.92
N PRO A 224 -12.77 -17.40 7.98
CA PRO A 224 -13.87 -18.03 7.25
C PRO A 224 -13.83 -17.71 5.75
N ASP A 225 -14.01 -18.72 4.91
CA ASP A 225 -14.13 -18.66 3.44
C ASP A 225 -15.45 -19.28 3.00
N VAL A 226 -16.45 -18.48 2.63
CA VAL A 226 -17.79 -18.99 2.26
C VAL A 226 -18.03 -18.92 0.75
N PHE A 227 -18.56 -19.99 0.17
CA PHE A 227 -18.90 -20.07 -1.25
C PHE A 227 -20.09 -21.00 -1.54
N TRP A 228 -20.74 -20.83 -2.69
CA TRP A 228 -21.86 -21.64 -3.16
C TRP A 228 -21.43 -22.65 -4.21
N THR A 229 -21.68 -23.95 -4.00
CA THR A 229 -21.28 -25.00 -4.96
C THR A 229 -22.19 -25.04 -6.20
N GLY A 230 -23.41 -24.50 -6.09
CA GLY A 230 -24.53 -24.80 -6.99
C GLY A 230 -25.58 -25.72 -6.33
N GLN A 231 -25.28 -26.32 -5.18
CA GLN A 231 -26.17 -27.24 -4.46
C GLN A 231 -26.26 -26.95 -2.95
N GLU A 232 -25.14 -26.57 -2.34
CA GLU A 232 -25.05 -26.18 -0.94
C GLU A 232 -23.99 -25.07 -0.75
N TRP A 233 -24.09 -24.33 0.35
CA TRP A 233 -23.05 -23.42 0.80
C TRP A 233 -22.00 -24.22 1.54
N LEU A 234 -20.73 -23.97 1.23
CA LEU A 234 -19.59 -24.48 1.97
C LEU A 234 -18.86 -23.31 2.63
N MET A 235 -18.38 -23.54 3.84
CA MET A 235 -17.45 -22.70 4.57
C MET A 235 -16.17 -23.51 4.78
N PHE A 236 -15.03 -23.04 4.29
CA PHE A 236 -13.75 -23.42 4.85
C PHE A 236 -13.43 -22.45 5.99
N VAL A 237 -12.84 -22.90 7.07
CA VAL A 237 -12.48 -22.03 8.21
C VAL A 237 -11.36 -22.66 9.01
N PHE A 238 -10.39 -21.88 9.50
CA PHE A 238 -9.29 -22.40 10.31
C PHE A 238 -9.76 -22.69 11.74
N ALA A 239 -9.45 -23.86 12.29
CA ALA A 239 -9.91 -24.30 13.62
C ALA A 239 -8.76 -24.76 14.53
N GLY A 240 -7.74 -23.90 14.67
CA GLY A 240 -6.56 -24.10 15.53
C GLY A 240 -5.53 -25.14 15.05
N ASN A 241 -5.99 -26.33 14.65
CA ASN A 241 -5.17 -27.46 14.19
C ASN A 241 -5.18 -27.66 12.66
N GLY A 242 -5.72 -26.70 11.91
CA GLY A 242 -5.89 -26.77 10.45
C GLY A 242 -7.27 -26.30 9.99
N THR A 243 -7.48 -26.25 8.68
CA THR A 243 -8.74 -25.85 8.05
C THR A 243 -9.78 -26.97 8.12
N ILE A 244 -10.99 -26.64 8.54
CA ILE A 244 -12.17 -27.52 8.55
C ILE A 244 -13.20 -27.06 7.52
N VAL A 245 -14.14 -27.95 7.21
CA VAL A 245 -15.27 -27.68 6.32
C VAL A 245 -16.58 -27.72 7.12
N ALA A 246 -17.43 -26.71 6.91
CA ALA A 246 -18.82 -26.70 7.33
C ALA A 246 -19.75 -26.52 6.11
N ARG A 247 -20.98 -27.04 6.18
CA ARG A 247 -21.99 -26.98 5.11
C ARG A 247 -23.26 -26.27 5.55
N SER A 248 -23.97 -25.63 4.63
CA SER A 248 -25.28 -25.01 4.88
C SER A 248 -26.19 -25.06 3.64
N ARG A 249 -27.52 -25.02 3.83
CA ARG A 249 -28.49 -24.90 2.73
C ARG A 249 -28.96 -23.47 2.46
N ASP A 250 -28.92 -22.62 3.47
CA ASP A 250 -29.40 -21.23 3.45
C ASP A 250 -28.26 -20.18 3.55
N GLY A 251 -27.05 -20.64 3.89
CA GLY A 251 -25.90 -19.79 4.16
C GLY A 251 -25.99 -19.07 5.51
N LEU A 252 -26.86 -19.54 6.41
CA LEU A 252 -27.09 -18.99 7.74
C LEU A 252 -26.97 -20.05 8.85
N SER A 253 -27.31 -21.30 8.56
CA SER A 253 -27.16 -22.42 9.50
C SER A 253 -26.07 -23.37 9.01
N PHE A 254 -24.84 -23.25 9.51
CA PHE A 254 -23.73 -24.13 9.12
C PHE A 254 -23.54 -25.32 10.08
N GLN A 255 -23.16 -26.47 9.52
CA GLN A 255 -22.89 -27.71 10.25
C GLN A 255 -21.51 -28.26 9.88
N TYR A 256 -20.72 -28.65 10.89
CA TYR A 256 -19.40 -29.26 10.70
C TYR A 256 -19.46 -30.54 9.85
N VAL A 257 -18.51 -30.70 8.93
CA VAL A 257 -18.40 -31.86 8.03
C VAL A 257 -17.15 -32.69 8.34
N GLY A 258 -16.01 -32.04 8.54
CA GLY A 258 -14.72 -32.70 8.68
C GLY A 258 -13.54 -31.73 8.50
N PRO A 259 -12.29 -32.21 8.63
CA PRO A 259 -11.12 -31.46 8.15
C PRO A 259 -11.16 -31.31 6.62
N LEU A 260 -10.60 -30.22 6.11
CA LEU A 260 -10.37 -30.06 4.67
C LEU A 260 -9.31 -31.07 4.18
N SER A 261 -9.48 -31.60 2.96
CA SER A 261 -8.54 -32.58 2.39
C SER A 261 -7.15 -31.98 2.08
N VAL A 262 -7.05 -30.65 2.00
CA VAL A 262 -5.85 -29.90 1.61
C VAL A 262 -5.02 -29.53 2.84
N GLN A 263 -4.25 -30.49 3.35
CA GLN A 263 -3.47 -30.33 4.59
C GLN A 263 -2.23 -29.45 4.43
N ASN A 264 -1.95 -28.61 5.44
CA ASN A 264 -0.83 -27.66 5.50
C ASN A 264 -0.92 -26.45 4.54
N TRP A 265 -2.13 -26.15 4.03
CA TRP A 265 -2.38 -24.97 3.20
C TRP A 265 -3.47 -24.09 3.83
N GLY A 266 -3.24 -22.78 3.82
CA GLY A 266 -4.24 -21.78 4.21
C GLY A 266 -5.03 -21.35 2.98
N THR A 267 -6.35 -21.40 3.07
CA THR A 267 -7.27 -21.24 1.92
C THR A 267 -7.61 -19.79 1.64
N THR A 268 -8.27 -19.58 0.51
CA THR A 268 -9.25 -18.51 0.29
C THR A 268 -10.46 -19.08 -0.43
N ALA A 269 -11.59 -18.37 -0.46
CA ALA A 269 -12.79 -18.81 -1.17
C ALA A 269 -12.49 -19.15 -2.65
N PRO A 270 -12.87 -20.34 -3.15
CA PRO A 270 -12.47 -20.81 -4.48
C PRO A 270 -13.27 -20.15 -5.60
N VAL A 271 -12.61 -19.84 -6.71
CA VAL A 271 -13.25 -19.26 -7.90
C VAL A 271 -13.88 -20.38 -8.74
N LYS A 272 -15.11 -20.17 -9.20
CA LYS A 272 -15.76 -21.08 -10.16
C LYS A 272 -15.31 -20.76 -11.59
N LEU A 273 -14.93 -21.80 -12.34
CA LEU A 273 -14.42 -21.71 -13.71
C LEU A 273 -15.54 -21.88 -14.74
N ASP A 274 -15.25 -21.50 -16.00
CA ASP A 274 -16.17 -21.62 -17.14
C ASP A 274 -16.59 -23.07 -17.44
N ASP A 275 -15.77 -24.05 -17.07
CA ASP A 275 -16.07 -25.49 -17.18
C ASP A 275 -16.89 -26.05 -16.01
N GLY A 276 -17.32 -25.18 -15.08
CA GLY A 276 -18.12 -25.51 -13.91
C GLY A 276 -17.33 -26.02 -12.70
N ARG A 277 -16.02 -26.30 -12.83
CA ARG A 277 -15.15 -26.68 -11.71
C ARG A 277 -14.83 -25.49 -10.81
N PHE A 278 -14.27 -25.77 -9.64
CA PHE A 278 -13.74 -24.80 -8.71
C PHE A 278 -12.21 -24.83 -8.72
N ARG A 279 -11.58 -23.66 -8.67
CA ARG A 279 -10.15 -23.48 -8.40
C ARG A 279 -9.96 -22.78 -7.06
N LEU A 280 -9.42 -23.50 -6.10
CA LEU A 280 -8.96 -23.01 -4.81
C LEU A 280 -7.54 -22.47 -4.96
N TYR A 281 -7.27 -21.27 -4.45
CA TYR A 281 -5.93 -20.73 -4.29
C TYR A 281 -5.56 -20.76 -2.81
N ALA A 282 -4.36 -21.24 -2.50
CA ALA A 282 -3.96 -21.48 -1.12
C ALA A 282 -2.45 -21.27 -0.93
N PHE A 283 -2.07 -20.72 0.23
CA PHE A 283 -0.68 -20.50 0.62
C PHE A 283 -0.14 -21.63 1.50
N ASP A 284 1.16 -21.93 1.45
CA ASP A 284 1.74 -22.93 2.35
C ASP A 284 1.82 -22.39 3.79
N GLN A 285 1.08 -23.01 4.71
CA GLN A 285 1.12 -22.61 6.13
C GLN A 285 2.51 -22.75 6.78
N PRO A 286 3.34 -23.78 6.48
CA PRO A 286 4.62 -23.98 7.15
C PRO A 286 5.69 -22.89 6.93
N ALA A 287 5.67 -22.15 5.83
CA ALA A 287 6.63 -21.07 5.58
C ALA A 287 6.03 -19.75 5.07
N ALA A 288 4.77 -19.75 4.60
CA ALA A 288 4.15 -18.66 3.83
C ALA A 288 5.01 -18.27 2.61
N GLN A 289 5.64 -19.28 1.99
CA GLN A 289 6.38 -19.31 0.73
C GLN A 289 5.67 -18.69 -0.48
N TYR A 290 4.47 -19.19 -0.73
CA TYR A 290 4.14 -19.62 -2.08
C TYR A 290 2.66 -19.97 -2.19
N VAL A 291 2.06 -19.61 -3.31
CA VAL A 291 0.66 -19.91 -3.62
C VAL A 291 0.58 -21.06 -4.62
N ALA A 292 -0.12 -22.12 -4.22
CA ALA A 292 -0.57 -23.19 -5.12
C ALA A 292 -2.00 -22.92 -5.60
N SER A 293 -2.45 -23.71 -6.57
CA SER A 293 -3.89 -23.90 -6.81
C SER A 293 -4.28 -25.36 -6.82
N PHE A 294 -5.54 -25.61 -6.50
CA PHE A 294 -6.16 -26.93 -6.47
C PHE A 294 -7.47 -26.87 -7.25
N ILE A 295 -7.78 -27.93 -7.99
CA ILE A 295 -9.01 -28.05 -8.78
C ILE A 295 -9.97 -29.07 -8.15
N SER A 296 -11.27 -28.79 -8.20
CA SER A 296 -12.34 -29.67 -7.72
C SER A 296 -13.59 -29.58 -8.59
N SER A 297 -14.35 -30.69 -8.70
CA SER A 297 -15.67 -30.71 -9.35
C SER A 297 -16.85 -30.56 -8.37
N ASP A 298 -16.61 -30.64 -7.06
CA ASP A 298 -17.65 -30.64 -6.01
C ASP A 298 -17.41 -29.61 -4.89
N GLY A 299 -16.22 -29.00 -4.82
CA GLY A 299 -15.82 -28.07 -3.76
C GLY A 299 -15.30 -28.76 -2.49
N LEU A 300 -15.17 -30.09 -2.48
CA LEU A 300 -14.76 -30.89 -1.32
C LEU A 300 -13.52 -31.74 -1.60
N ASN A 301 -13.44 -32.35 -2.78
CA ASN A 301 -12.35 -33.21 -3.21
C ASN A 301 -11.41 -32.42 -4.14
N TRP A 302 -10.20 -32.15 -3.65
CA TRP A 302 -9.25 -31.22 -4.27
C TRP A 302 -8.00 -31.92 -4.81
N THR A 303 -7.66 -31.66 -6.08
CA THR A 303 -6.43 -32.15 -6.73
C THR A 303 -5.49 -30.96 -6.98
N GLN A 304 -4.23 -31.03 -6.53
CA GLN A 304 -3.27 -29.95 -6.75
C GLN A 304 -2.92 -29.79 -8.24
N GLU A 305 -2.99 -28.56 -8.77
CA GLU A 305 -2.55 -28.24 -10.12
C GLU A 305 -1.02 -28.00 -10.14
N SER A 306 -0.36 -28.37 -11.23
CA SER A 306 1.09 -28.24 -11.36
C SER A 306 1.59 -26.79 -11.40
N GLY A 307 2.76 -26.55 -10.82
CA GLY A 307 3.44 -25.25 -10.85
C GLY A 307 2.94 -24.25 -9.79
N GLY A 308 3.70 -23.17 -9.62
CA GLY A 308 3.37 -22.09 -8.69
C GLY A 308 2.46 -21.04 -9.31
N ARG A 309 1.68 -20.37 -8.46
CA ARG A 309 0.87 -19.20 -8.83
C ARG A 309 1.63 -17.92 -8.52
N LEU A 310 2.18 -17.82 -7.31
CA LEU A 310 2.94 -16.67 -6.82
C LEU A 310 3.94 -17.12 -5.73
N THR A 311 4.97 -16.32 -5.48
CA THR A 311 5.98 -16.55 -4.42
C THR A 311 6.11 -15.27 -3.59
N ALA A 312 6.38 -15.37 -2.29
CA ALA A 312 6.53 -14.22 -1.42
C ALA A 312 7.78 -13.39 -1.75
N PRO A 313 7.73 -12.05 -1.61
CA PRO A 313 8.92 -11.20 -1.72
C PRO A 313 10.01 -11.57 -0.69
N PRO A 314 11.31 -11.44 -1.03
CA PRO A 314 12.40 -11.76 -0.10
C PRO A 314 12.29 -11.02 1.24
N GLY A 315 12.32 -11.76 2.35
CA GLY A 315 12.16 -11.21 3.71
C GLY A 315 10.72 -11.12 4.22
N TYR A 316 9.73 -11.35 3.36
CA TYR A 316 8.30 -11.27 3.71
C TYR A 316 7.61 -12.63 3.65
N GLN A 317 6.45 -12.72 4.30
CA GLN A 317 5.48 -13.80 4.15
C GLN A 317 4.39 -13.37 3.15
N LEU A 318 3.77 -14.34 2.47
CA LEU A 318 2.59 -14.13 1.64
C LEU A 318 1.51 -15.11 2.06
N THR A 319 0.35 -14.57 2.42
CA THR A 319 -0.80 -15.31 2.97
C THR A 319 -2.11 -14.77 2.39
N ASP A 320 -3.22 -15.47 2.63
CA ASP A 320 -4.59 -15.06 2.26
C ASP A 320 -4.72 -14.65 0.76
N PRO A 321 -4.33 -15.50 -0.21
CA PRO A 321 -4.23 -15.13 -1.62
C PRO A 321 -5.60 -15.15 -2.33
N PHE A 322 -6.48 -14.22 -1.99
CA PHE A 322 -7.85 -14.16 -2.51
C PHE A 322 -7.83 -13.80 -4.00
N VAL A 323 -8.38 -14.66 -4.84
CA VAL A 323 -8.39 -14.47 -6.30
C VAL A 323 -9.79 -14.14 -6.80
N ILE A 324 -9.85 -13.18 -7.71
CA ILE A 324 -11.05 -12.84 -8.49
C ILE A 324 -10.70 -12.85 -9.99
N ARG A 325 -11.73 -13.02 -10.82
CA ARG A 325 -11.65 -12.83 -12.28
C ARG A 325 -12.41 -11.57 -12.65
N LEU A 326 -11.80 -10.71 -13.46
CA LEU A 326 -12.33 -9.42 -13.89
C LEU A 326 -13.23 -9.58 -15.13
N HIS A 327 -14.03 -8.56 -15.45
CA HIS A 327 -14.97 -8.58 -16.58
C HIS A 327 -14.30 -8.64 -17.97
N ASP A 328 -13.00 -8.32 -18.07
CA ASP A 328 -12.20 -8.54 -19.29
C ASP A 328 -11.68 -9.98 -19.43
N GLY A 329 -11.98 -10.86 -18.47
CA GLY A 329 -11.56 -12.25 -18.41
C GLY A 329 -10.21 -12.48 -17.71
N SER A 330 -9.47 -11.41 -17.37
CA SER A 330 -8.20 -11.46 -16.65
C SER A 330 -8.39 -11.77 -15.15
N TRP A 331 -7.30 -12.02 -14.44
CA TRP A 331 -7.30 -12.54 -13.08
C TRP A 331 -6.47 -11.65 -12.14
N LYS A 332 -7.00 -11.42 -10.95
CA LYS A 332 -6.39 -10.57 -9.91
C LYS A 332 -6.30 -11.37 -8.61
N MET A 333 -5.09 -11.56 -8.11
CA MET A 333 -4.83 -12.07 -6.77
C MET A 333 -4.57 -10.87 -5.84
N ILE A 334 -5.27 -10.83 -4.72
CA ILE A 334 -5.14 -9.81 -3.68
C ILE A 334 -4.74 -10.55 -2.42
N TYR A 335 -3.63 -10.17 -1.79
CA TYR A 335 -2.97 -11.01 -0.77
C TYR A 335 -2.38 -10.20 0.38
N LYS A 336 -2.32 -10.82 1.56
CA LYS A 336 -1.68 -10.28 2.75
C LYS A 336 -0.17 -10.50 2.71
N VAL A 337 0.58 -9.45 3.05
CA VAL A 337 2.02 -9.43 3.24
C VAL A 337 2.33 -9.04 4.68
N SER A 338 3.30 -9.73 5.29
CA SER A 338 3.85 -9.38 6.61
C SER A 338 5.37 -9.61 6.63
N PRO A 339 6.14 -8.92 7.49
CA PRO A 339 7.55 -9.21 7.70
C PRO A 339 7.75 -10.62 8.27
N ARG A 340 8.73 -11.39 7.77
CA ARG A 340 9.09 -12.66 8.40
C ARG A 340 9.68 -12.41 9.79
N LEU A 341 9.08 -13.02 10.81
CA LEU A 341 9.75 -13.21 12.10
C LEU A 341 10.99 -14.09 11.93
N THR A 342 12.17 -13.48 11.87
CA THR A 342 13.44 -14.19 12.00
C THR A 342 13.65 -14.57 13.46
N THR A 343 13.26 -15.79 13.84
CA THR A 343 13.83 -16.41 15.05
C THR A 343 15.35 -16.46 14.90
N PRO A 344 16.14 -16.02 15.90
CA PRO A 344 17.59 -16.10 15.83
C PRO A 344 18.05 -17.57 15.81
N GLN A 345 18.29 -18.12 14.62
CA GLN A 345 18.91 -19.44 14.52
C GLN A 345 20.34 -19.36 15.07
N PRO A 346 20.76 -20.30 15.94
CA PRO A 346 22.14 -20.38 16.39
C PRO A 346 23.05 -20.65 15.18
N LEU A 347 24.18 -19.96 15.12
CA LEU A 347 25.13 -20.01 14.01
C LEU A 347 25.46 -21.46 13.61
N PRO A 348 25.23 -21.88 12.35
CA PRO A 348 25.55 -23.23 11.90
C PRO A 348 27.03 -23.53 12.09
N SER A 349 27.33 -24.63 12.78
CA SER A 349 28.72 -25.06 12.99
C SER A 349 29.38 -25.46 11.66
N GLN A 350 30.65 -25.09 11.49
CA GLN A 350 31.36 -25.25 10.22
C GLN A 350 31.50 -26.73 9.83
N ARG A 351 30.75 -27.16 8.81
CA ARG A 351 31.02 -28.39 8.05
C ARG A 351 30.96 -28.09 6.56
N THR A 352 32.09 -28.30 5.88
CA THR A 352 32.29 -27.99 4.47
C THR A 352 31.47 -28.91 3.54
N PRO A 353 30.59 -28.38 2.69
CA PRO A 353 29.93 -29.18 1.65
C PRO A 353 30.93 -29.60 0.57
N ARG A 354 30.86 -30.86 0.11
CA ARG A 354 31.60 -31.28 -1.09
C ARG A 354 31.01 -30.60 -2.34
N ARG A 355 31.88 -30.08 -3.20
CA ARG A 355 31.55 -29.43 -4.48
C ARG A 355 30.79 -30.39 -5.42
N ARG A 356 29.46 -30.26 -5.50
CA ARG A 356 28.68 -30.74 -6.65
C ARG A 356 28.57 -29.60 -7.67
N LEU A 357 28.91 -29.87 -8.92
CA LEU A 357 28.74 -28.91 -10.02
C LEU A 357 27.26 -28.82 -10.40
N LEU A 358 26.79 -27.60 -10.68
CA LEU A 358 25.47 -27.33 -11.27
C LEU A 358 25.66 -26.59 -12.60
N PRO A 359 24.74 -26.72 -13.58
CA PRO A 359 24.77 -25.95 -14.82
C PRO A 359 24.60 -24.44 -14.58
N ALA A 360 24.97 -23.64 -15.58
CA ALA A 360 24.87 -22.18 -15.52
C ALA A 360 23.44 -21.64 -15.71
N ASN A 361 23.26 -20.36 -15.37
CA ASN A 361 22.06 -19.52 -15.55
C ASN A 361 20.99 -19.57 -14.45
N ALA A 362 21.42 -19.51 -13.19
CA ALA A 362 20.63 -18.92 -12.10
C ALA A 362 21.18 -17.50 -11.78
N PRO A 363 20.35 -16.54 -11.35
CA PRO A 363 20.83 -15.23 -10.89
C PRO A 363 21.74 -15.41 -9.67
N LYS A 364 22.93 -14.79 -9.70
CA LYS A 364 23.88 -14.86 -8.59
C LYS A 364 23.40 -13.97 -7.45
N LEU A 365 23.03 -14.58 -6.32
CA LEU A 365 22.90 -13.85 -5.06
C LEU A 365 24.28 -13.30 -4.68
N LEU A 366 24.42 -11.98 -4.60
CA LEU A 366 25.65 -11.32 -4.17
C LEU A 366 25.49 -10.83 -2.73
N THR A 367 25.98 -11.63 -1.77
CA THR A 367 26.05 -11.20 -0.37
C THR A 367 27.18 -10.17 -0.21
N ILE A 368 26.82 -8.90 -0.06
CA ILE A 368 27.77 -7.82 0.23
C ILE A 368 27.88 -7.68 1.76
N THR A 369 29.02 -8.10 2.32
CA THR A 369 29.35 -7.88 3.73
C THR A 369 30.20 -6.62 3.86
N VAL A 370 29.68 -5.58 4.50
CA VAL A 370 30.41 -4.32 4.75
C VAL A 370 31.05 -4.37 6.14
N ASP A 371 32.37 -4.59 6.18
CA ASP A 371 33.18 -4.47 7.39
C ASP A 371 33.88 -3.08 7.41
N PRO A 372 33.46 -2.14 8.27
CA PRO A 372 34.05 -0.79 8.32
C PRO A 372 35.47 -0.77 8.92
N THR A 373 36.00 -1.90 9.39
CA THR A 373 37.36 -2.02 9.93
C THR A 373 38.37 -2.61 8.94
N ASN A 374 37.90 -3.18 7.83
CA ASN A 374 38.70 -3.98 6.90
C ASN A 374 38.50 -3.51 5.46
N ASN A 375 39.42 -2.68 4.96
CA ASN A 375 39.30 -1.99 3.67
C ASN A 375 39.58 -2.93 2.48
N GLN A 376 38.66 -3.86 2.22
CA GLN A 376 38.77 -4.94 1.22
C GLN A 376 38.79 -4.47 -0.24
N GLY A 377 38.50 -3.20 -0.54
CA GLY A 377 38.52 -2.67 -1.90
C GLY A 377 37.99 -1.24 -2.00
N THR A 378 38.11 -0.63 -3.17
CA THR A 378 37.57 0.70 -3.46
C THR A 378 36.20 0.58 -4.11
N PHE A 379 35.19 1.28 -3.59
CA PHE A 379 33.97 1.52 -4.34
C PHE A 379 34.28 2.52 -5.45
N ASN A 380 34.31 2.05 -6.70
CA ASN A 380 34.35 2.94 -7.85
C ASN A 380 33.01 3.71 -7.92
N SER A 381 33.08 5.03 -8.11
CA SER A 381 31.90 5.80 -8.51
C SER A 381 31.34 5.22 -9.82
N LEU A 382 30.01 5.22 -9.93
CA LEU A 382 29.24 4.59 -10.99
C LEU A 382 29.45 5.36 -12.30
N ASN A 383 30.54 5.02 -13.01
CA ASN A 383 31.10 5.76 -14.15
C ASN A 383 31.36 7.26 -13.88
N GLY A 384 31.69 7.62 -12.64
CA GLY A 384 31.91 9.02 -12.23
C GLY A 384 30.63 9.76 -11.83
N ALA A 385 29.45 9.14 -11.88
CA ALA A 385 28.22 9.75 -11.41
C ALA A 385 28.26 10.05 -9.89
N TYR A 386 27.90 11.28 -9.54
CA TYR A 386 27.51 11.71 -8.20
C TYR A 386 26.02 12.12 -8.26
N GLY A 387 25.20 11.65 -7.33
CA GLY A 387 23.74 11.88 -7.36
C GLY A 387 22.96 10.87 -8.23
N SER A 388 21.78 11.27 -8.71
CA SER A 388 20.74 10.35 -9.22
C SER A 388 20.98 9.71 -10.60
N GLY A 389 22.11 9.97 -11.26
CA GLY A 389 22.50 9.28 -12.51
C GLY A 389 21.88 9.82 -13.82
N TYR A 390 21.26 10.99 -13.78
CA TYR A 390 20.76 11.74 -14.94
C TYR A 390 20.88 13.25 -14.67
N SER A 391 21.12 14.04 -15.72
CA SER A 391 21.24 15.50 -15.68
C SER A 391 21.11 16.05 -17.12
N PRO A 392 20.61 17.29 -17.32
CA PRO A 392 20.62 17.95 -18.62
C PRO A 392 22.00 18.53 -19.00
N GLN A 393 23.02 18.38 -18.15
CA GLN A 393 24.39 18.81 -18.45
C GLN A 393 25.04 17.87 -19.49
N PRO A 394 25.58 18.36 -20.62
CA PRO A 394 26.07 17.53 -21.73
C PRO A 394 27.21 16.56 -21.39
N ASP A 395 27.97 16.88 -20.34
CA ASP A 395 29.14 16.17 -19.83
C ASP A 395 28.83 15.26 -18.62
N PHE A 396 27.56 15.15 -18.21
CA PHE A 396 27.12 14.26 -17.14
C PHE A 396 26.72 12.86 -17.70
N PRO A 397 27.18 11.74 -17.11
CA PRO A 397 26.84 10.41 -17.59
C PRO A 397 25.38 10.03 -17.27
N HIS A 398 24.57 9.80 -18.31
CA HIS A 398 23.20 9.26 -18.18
C HIS A 398 23.27 7.73 -18.05
N VAL A 399 23.05 7.20 -16.83
CA VAL A 399 23.32 5.78 -16.51
C VAL A 399 22.07 4.88 -16.61
N SER A 400 21.09 5.28 -17.41
CA SER A 400 19.75 4.67 -17.47
C SER A 400 19.72 3.20 -17.86
N ASP A 401 20.61 2.75 -18.74
CA ASP A 401 20.72 1.32 -19.08
C ASP A 401 21.07 0.48 -17.84
N LEU A 402 21.90 1.01 -16.93
CA LEU A 402 22.22 0.35 -15.66
C LEU A 402 21.05 0.44 -14.67
N LEU A 403 20.40 1.59 -14.55
CA LEU A 403 19.24 1.77 -13.66
C LEU A 403 18.10 0.79 -14.04
N ASN A 404 17.85 0.61 -15.34
CA ASN A 404 16.94 -0.41 -15.85
C ASN A 404 17.46 -1.83 -15.60
N THR A 405 18.74 -2.11 -15.87
CA THR A 405 19.36 -3.44 -15.65
C THR A 405 19.29 -3.90 -14.19
N VAL A 406 19.40 -2.97 -13.22
CA VAL A 406 19.27 -3.28 -11.78
C VAL A 406 17.86 -3.06 -11.22
N GLY A 407 16.88 -2.71 -12.06
CA GLY A 407 15.46 -2.66 -11.72
C GLY A 407 15.02 -1.47 -10.85
N ILE A 408 15.68 -0.31 -10.96
CA ILE A 408 15.28 0.91 -10.23
C ILE A 408 13.94 1.43 -10.76
N LYS A 409 12.89 1.30 -9.95
CA LYS A 409 11.52 1.70 -10.32
C LYS A 409 11.21 3.17 -10.09
N PHE A 410 11.92 3.84 -9.18
CA PHE A 410 11.69 5.23 -8.81
C PHE A 410 13.01 5.96 -8.61
N LEU A 411 13.06 7.21 -9.09
CA LEU A 411 14.18 8.12 -8.90
C LEU A 411 13.70 9.40 -8.23
N ARG A 412 14.40 9.79 -7.16
CA ARG A 412 14.28 11.14 -6.57
C ARG A 412 15.06 12.13 -7.42
N PHE A 413 14.52 13.34 -7.54
CA PHE A 413 15.23 14.49 -8.11
C PHE A 413 16.64 14.64 -7.51
N PRO A 414 17.66 14.96 -8.33
CA PRO A 414 19.05 14.95 -7.88
C PRO A 414 19.28 16.07 -6.87
N GLN A 415 19.79 15.72 -5.68
CA GLN A 415 19.99 16.70 -4.62
C GLN A 415 21.22 17.59 -4.88
N ASP A 416 22.27 17.05 -5.50
CA ASP A 416 23.59 17.71 -5.56
C ASP A 416 23.87 18.43 -6.89
N ASP A 417 22.97 18.35 -7.87
CA ASP A 417 23.19 18.84 -9.24
C ASP A 417 22.84 20.33 -9.43
N GLY A 418 23.17 21.15 -8.43
CA GLY A 418 22.98 22.60 -8.42
C GLY A 418 21.60 23.08 -7.93
N PHE A 419 21.41 24.40 -7.92
CA PHE A 419 20.24 25.06 -7.33
C PHE A 419 19.16 25.45 -8.35
N ALA A 420 19.36 25.13 -9.63
CA ALA A 420 18.63 25.71 -10.75
C ALA A 420 17.12 25.34 -10.80
N PHE A 421 16.74 24.25 -10.14
CA PHE A 421 15.37 23.73 -10.04
C PHE A 421 14.75 23.91 -8.64
N THR A 422 15.43 24.63 -7.73
CA THR A 422 14.87 24.95 -6.41
C THR A 422 13.63 25.84 -6.52
N LEU A 423 12.75 25.79 -5.53
CA LEU A 423 11.56 26.64 -5.45
C LEU A 423 11.92 28.14 -5.43
N ALA A 424 13.07 28.50 -4.85
CA ALA A 424 13.62 29.85 -4.92
C ALA A 424 14.04 30.30 -6.33
N THR A 425 14.34 29.37 -7.24
CA THR A 425 14.65 29.66 -8.65
C THR A 425 13.40 29.56 -9.54
N ILE A 426 12.47 28.65 -9.21
CA ILE A 426 11.18 28.50 -9.88
C ILE A 426 10.28 29.72 -9.61
N PHE A 427 10.26 30.27 -8.38
CA PHE A 427 9.50 31.48 -8.02
C PHE A 427 10.44 32.55 -7.44
N PRO A 428 11.21 33.25 -8.30
CA PRO A 428 12.32 34.10 -7.85
C PRO A 428 11.90 35.44 -7.23
N ASN A 429 10.70 35.92 -7.52
CA ASN A 429 10.18 37.19 -6.99
C ASN A 429 9.07 36.92 -5.97
N GLN A 430 9.43 36.92 -4.68
CA GLN A 430 8.49 36.72 -3.56
C GLN A 430 7.45 37.86 -3.39
N SER A 431 7.48 38.90 -4.24
CA SER A 431 6.44 39.95 -4.31
C SER A 431 5.65 39.93 -5.63
N ALA A 432 5.84 38.92 -6.48
CA ALA A 432 5.05 38.73 -7.69
C ALA A 432 3.69 38.07 -7.40
N ALA A 433 2.75 38.16 -8.34
CA ALA A 433 1.45 37.52 -8.23
C ALA A 433 1.58 36.00 -8.32
N VAL A 434 1.33 35.30 -7.20
CA VAL A 434 1.52 33.84 -7.05
C VAL A 434 0.68 33.01 -8.03
N ASP A 435 -0.47 33.49 -8.48
CA ASP A 435 -1.31 32.77 -9.45
C ASP A 435 -1.02 33.13 -10.92
N SER A 436 -0.08 34.04 -11.19
CA SER A 436 0.35 34.34 -12.56
C SER A 436 1.47 33.40 -12.98
N LEU A 437 1.28 32.69 -14.10
CA LEU A 437 2.32 31.86 -14.73
C LEU A 437 3.59 32.67 -15.06
N SER A 438 3.45 33.98 -15.36
CA SER A 438 4.57 34.88 -15.63
C SER A 438 5.50 35.13 -14.42
N SER A 439 5.09 34.69 -13.22
CA SER A 439 5.89 34.77 -12.00
C SER A 439 6.82 33.57 -11.82
N TYR A 440 6.71 32.56 -12.68
CA TYR A 440 7.41 31.28 -12.56
C TYR A 440 8.45 31.08 -13.67
N ASN A 441 9.55 30.41 -13.33
CA ASN A 441 10.57 29.95 -14.27
C ASN A 441 10.70 28.42 -14.21
N PHE A 442 9.91 27.74 -15.04
CA PHE A 442 9.91 26.27 -15.09
C PHE A 442 11.00 25.67 -15.98
N ALA A 443 11.64 26.45 -16.87
CA ALA A 443 12.53 25.94 -17.92
C ALA A 443 13.67 25.02 -17.43
N ASN A 444 14.21 25.28 -16.24
CA ASN A 444 15.24 24.43 -15.64
C ASN A 444 14.66 23.09 -15.17
N ILE A 445 13.53 23.10 -14.46
CA ILE A 445 12.93 21.86 -13.93
C ILE A 445 12.26 21.03 -15.03
N ASP A 446 11.72 21.68 -16.08
CA ASP A 446 11.29 21.05 -17.34
C ASP A 446 12.42 20.24 -18.01
N ALA A 447 13.67 20.73 -17.95
CA ALA A 447 14.82 20.01 -18.50
C ALA A 447 15.13 18.74 -17.68
N TYR A 448 15.20 18.82 -16.35
CA TYR A 448 15.35 17.63 -15.50
C TYR A 448 14.19 16.65 -15.65
N MET A 449 12.96 17.14 -15.83
CA MET A 449 11.76 16.33 -16.07
C MET A 449 11.81 15.55 -17.40
N GLN A 450 12.52 16.06 -18.40
CA GLN A 450 12.81 15.32 -19.64
C GLN A 450 13.92 14.28 -19.46
N GLU A 451 14.98 14.59 -18.71
CA GLU A 451 16.11 13.68 -18.49
C GLU A 451 15.75 12.47 -17.61
N ILE A 452 14.95 12.70 -16.56
CA ILE A 452 14.43 11.63 -15.70
C ILE A 452 13.46 10.71 -16.45
N GLU A 453 12.68 11.24 -17.42
CA GLU A 453 11.75 10.44 -18.21
C GLU A 453 12.48 9.44 -19.12
N LYS A 454 13.64 9.82 -19.68
CA LYS A 454 14.52 8.91 -20.44
C LYS A 454 15.04 7.73 -19.62
N THR A 455 14.95 7.78 -18.28
CA THR A 455 15.35 6.65 -17.43
C THR A 455 14.32 5.51 -17.43
N GLY A 456 13.06 5.80 -17.75
CA GLY A 456 11.92 4.88 -17.60
C GLY A 456 11.39 4.73 -16.17
N ALA A 457 12.04 5.31 -15.16
CA ALA A 457 11.62 5.23 -13.76
C ALA A 457 10.49 6.22 -13.40
N GLY A 458 9.72 5.87 -12.38
CA GLY A 458 8.83 6.80 -11.68
C GLY A 458 9.61 7.95 -11.03
N ARG A 459 8.94 9.09 -10.84
CA ARG A 459 9.58 10.37 -10.53
C ARG A 459 9.13 10.90 -9.18
N ILE A 460 10.05 11.05 -8.23
CA ILE A 460 9.78 11.59 -6.88
C ILE A 460 10.35 13.00 -6.75
N TRP A 461 9.48 13.98 -6.48
CA TRP A 461 9.85 15.35 -6.10
C TRP A 461 9.51 15.61 -4.63
N THR A 462 10.33 16.42 -3.94
CA THR A 462 10.28 16.62 -2.48
C THR A 462 10.44 18.10 -2.13
N ALA A 463 9.34 18.84 -2.15
CA ALA A 463 9.30 20.30 -2.01
C ALA A 463 10.02 20.85 -0.75
N LEU A 464 10.08 20.11 0.36
CA LEU A 464 10.58 20.62 1.63
C LEU A 464 12.09 20.94 1.61
N TYR A 465 12.89 20.26 0.78
CA TYR A 465 14.33 20.53 0.65
C TYR A 465 14.61 21.79 -0.19
N ASP A 466 13.71 22.10 -1.12
CA ASP A 466 13.78 23.23 -2.03
C ASP A 466 13.38 24.58 -1.38
N VAL A 467 12.73 24.56 -0.21
CA VAL A 467 12.36 25.76 0.56
C VAL A 467 13.37 26.06 1.66
N GLY A 468 14.37 26.91 1.37
CA GLY A 468 15.24 27.50 2.39
C GLY A 468 16.26 26.55 3.04
N GLY A 469 16.30 25.28 2.64
CA GLY A 469 17.38 24.33 2.95
C GLY A 469 18.55 24.41 1.96
N GLY A 470 18.25 24.63 0.67
CA GLY A 470 19.22 24.57 -0.43
C GLY A 470 19.17 25.73 -1.43
N ASP A 471 18.75 26.94 -1.06
CA ASP A 471 18.72 28.09 -2.00
C ASP A 471 20.11 28.68 -2.33
N ARG A 472 21.20 28.13 -1.77
CA ARG A 472 22.59 28.56 -2.02
C ARG A 472 23.63 27.52 -1.57
N TRP A 473 24.86 27.71 -2.05
CA TRP A 473 26.05 27.07 -1.50
C TRP A 473 26.54 27.85 -0.26
N VAL A 474 26.99 27.14 0.80
CA VAL A 474 27.45 27.77 2.05
C VAL A 474 28.85 27.33 2.52
N GLY A 475 29.57 26.52 1.73
CA GLY A 475 30.99 26.24 1.90
C GLY A 475 31.37 24.75 1.76
N PRO A 476 32.66 24.40 1.71
CA PRO A 476 33.11 23.02 1.53
C PRO A 476 32.76 22.06 2.69
N ASN A 477 32.44 22.62 3.86
CA ASN A 477 32.12 21.86 5.07
C ASN A 477 30.61 21.69 5.31
N ASN A 478 29.78 22.44 4.57
CA ASN A 478 28.31 22.36 4.58
C ASN A 478 27.87 22.57 3.11
N PHE A 479 27.78 21.48 2.36
CA PHE A 479 27.57 21.51 0.90
C PHE A 479 26.29 22.25 0.47
N GLN A 480 25.28 22.26 1.34
CA GLN A 480 24.01 22.94 1.15
C GLN A 480 23.64 23.72 2.42
N GLY A 481 22.91 24.81 2.24
CA GLY A 481 22.33 25.59 3.33
C GLY A 481 21.55 26.76 2.76
N GLY A 482 20.60 27.31 3.52
CA GLY A 482 19.70 28.32 2.94
C GLY A 482 19.22 29.41 3.88
N ARG A 483 18.06 29.97 3.53
CA ARG A 483 17.34 31.02 4.27
C ARG A 483 15.94 30.52 4.62
N CYS A 484 15.64 30.37 5.93
CA CYS A 484 14.32 29.92 6.37
C CYS A 484 13.21 30.80 5.77
N PRO A 485 12.13 30.22 5.23
CA PRO A 485 11.11 30.95 4.48
C PRO A 485 10.41 32.01 5.32
N GLN A 486 10.41 33.26 4.86
CA GLN A 486 9.81 34.38 5.60
C GLN A 486 8.28 34.44 5.47
N ASN A 487 7.71 33.78 4.47
CA ASN A 487 6.26 33.68 4.24
C ASN A 487 5.90 32.23 3.83
N PRO A 488 5.58 31.35 4.78
CA PRO A 488 5.27 29.94 4.48
C PRO A 488 3.95 29.75 3.72
N GLU A 489 3.01 30.69 3.82
CA GLU A 489 1.74 30.66 3.08
C GLU A 489 1.96 30.84 1.58
N LEU A 490 2.80 31.82 1.22
CA LEU A 490 3.26 32.03 -0.15
C LEU A 490 3.96 30.78 -0.70
N TRP A 491 4.88 30.18 0.07
CA TRP A 491 5.59 28.99 -0.38
C TRP A 491 4.67 27.76 -0.54
N ALA A 492 3.64 27.62 0.29
CA ALA A 492 2.62 26.59 0.13
C ALA A 492 1.83 26.76 -1.19
N GLN A 493 1.43 28.00 -1.53
CA GLN A 493 0.76 28.32 -2.80
C GLN A 493 1.69 28.11 -4.00
N VAL A 494 2.97 28.49 -3.89
CA VAL A 494 3.99 28.21 -4.91
C VAL A 494 4.11 26.71 -5.17
N VAL A 495 4.20 25.88 -4.12
CA VAL A 495 4.26 24.42 -4.26
C VAL A 495 3.02 23.86 -4.97
N VAL A 496 1.81 24.33 -4.63
CA VAL A 496 0.57 23.96 -5.36
C VAL A 496 0.64 24.32 -6.85
N ASN A 497 1.26 25.44 -7.20
CA ASN A 497 1.40 25.87 -8.59
C ASN A 497 2.51 25.11 -9.36
N VAL A 498 3.57 24.61 -8.68
CA VAL A 498 4.51 23.64 -9.25
C VAL A 498 3.86 22.26 -9.45
N ILE A 499 3.03 21.81 -8.49
CA ILE A 499 2.20 20.59 -8.59
C ILE A 499 1.30 20.65 -9.84
N ARG A 500 0.58 21.77 -10.03
CA ARG A 500 -0.26 22.02 -11.21
C ARG A 500 0.52 22.07 -12.52
N HIS A 501 1.75 22.57 -12.50
CA HIS A 501 2.60 22.59 -13.68
C HIS A 501 2.91 21.16 -14.18
N PHE A 502 3.38 20.28 -13.28
CA PHE A 502 3.69 18.89 -13.64
C PHE A 502 2.46 18.05 -14.02
N ASN A 503 1.39 18.10 -13.22
CA ASN A 503 0.29 17.12 -13.30
C ASN A 503 -0.93 17.65 -14.06
N ASP A 504 -1.27 18.94 -13.95
CA ASP A 504 -2.36 19.57 -14.73
C ASP A 504 -1.85 20.26 -16.02
N GLY A 505 -0.52 20.28 -16.25
CA GLY A 505 0.10 20.90 -17.43
C GLY A 505 0.12 22.44 -17.39
N TRP A 506 0.00 23.06 -16.21
CA TRP A 506 -0.11 24.52 -16.07
C TRP A 506 1.18 25.23 -16.53
N GLY A 507 1.17 25.70 -17.78
CA GLY A 507 2.33 26.34 -18.42
C GLY A 507 3.41 25.39 -18.93
N ALA A 508 3.19 24.08 -18.84
CA ALA A 508 4.08 23.06 -19.41
C ALA A 508 3.72 22.79 -20.88
N ALA A 509 4.69 22.33 -21.68
CA ALA A 509 4.42 21.89 -23.06
C ALA A 509 3.54 20.62 -23.12
N ARG A 510 3.63 19.78 -22.08
CA ARG A 510 2.73 18.66 -21.75
C ARG A 510 2.88 18.34 -20.26
N PRO A 511 1.85 17.77 -19.58
CA PRO A 511 2.04 17.23 -18.25
C PRO A 511 3.05 16.07 -18.27
N ILE A 512 3.90 16.03 -17.26
CA ILE A 512 4.86 14.95 -16.97
C ILE A 512 4.63 14.61 -15.49
N PRO A 513 3.69 13.71 -15.16
CA PRO A 513 3.20 13.63 -13.78
C PRO A 513 4.23 13.09 -12.80
N VAL A 514 4.52 13.79 -11.70
CA VAL A 514 5.38 13.29 -10.61
C VAL A 514 4.55 12.65 -9.50
N GLU A 515 5.19 11.74 -8.77
CA GLU A 515 4.74 11.30 -7.46
C GLU A 515 5.27 12.25 -6.39
N TYR A 516 4.39 12.64 -5.48
CA TYR A 516 4.71 13.54 -4.39
C TYR A 516 5.09 12.73 -3.15
N VAL A 517 6.32 12.95 -2.66
CA VAL A 517 6.74 12.51 -1.34
C VAL A 517 7.04 13.75 -0.52
N SER A 518 6.23 13.97 0.52
CA SER A 518 6.31 15.10 1.45
C SER A 518 6.98 14.72 2.78
#